data_AF-A0NRV7-F1
#
_entry.id   AF-A0NRV7-F1
#
_cell.length_a   1.000
_cell.length_b   1.000
_cell.length_c   1.000
_cell.angle_alpha   90.00
_cell.angle_beta   90.00
_cell.angle_gamma   90.00
#
_symmetry.space_group_name_H-M   'P 1'
#
loop_
_entity.id
_entity.type
_entity.pdbx_description
1 polymer ?
#
loop_
_entity_poly.entity_id
_entity_poly.type
_entity_poly.pdbx_seq_one_letter_code
_entity_poly.pdbx_strand_id
1 'polypeptide(L)'
;MISNRWLILAVLFFARFTMAFQFQSIGALSPLIIETYTADFSDIGLLVGLYLAPGVVIAIPGSAIAVRFGDKRVVALGMVMMLAGGALTTLVTD
;
A
#
# COMPACT_ATOMS: atom_id res chain seq x y z
N MET A 1 25.98 18.28 -7.81
CA MET A 1 25.66 17.21 -6.81
C MET A 1 24.38 17.44 -6.01
N ILE A 2 23.80 18.65 -5.98
CA ILE A 2 22.53 18.96 -5.26
C ILE A 2 21.29 18.47 -6.02
N SER A 3 21.31 18.49 -7.36
CA SER A 3 20.18 18.13 -8.23
C SER A 3 19.62 16.71 -7.97
N ASN A 4 20.50 15.75 -7.68
CA ASN A 4 20.09 14.35 -7.48
C ASN A 4 19.36 14.12 -6.14
N ARG A 5 19.59 14.96 -5.12
CA ARG A 5 18.97 14.81 -3.81
C ARG A 5 17.49 15.19 -3.85
N TRP A 6 17.16 16.27 -4.54
CA TRP A 6 15.77 16.70 -4.73
C TRP A 6 14.97 15.69 -5.55
N LEU A 7 15.59 15.05 -6.55
CA LEU A 7 14.94 13.99 -7.31
C LEU A 7 14.65 12.77 -6.44
N ILE A 8 15.59 12.34 -5.58
CA ILE A 8 15.35 11.24 -4.63
C ILE A 8 14.21 11.58 -3.66
N LEU A 9 14.20 12.79 -3.11
CA LEU A 9 13.13 13.25 -2.22
C LEU A 9 11.77 13.30 -2.94
N ALA A 10 11.73 13.77 -4.18
CA ALA A 10 10.51 13.78 -4.99
C ALA A 10 9.99 12.35 -5.23
N VAL A 11 10.87 11.41 -5.60
CA VAL A 11 10.49 9.99 -5.78
C VAL A 11 9.97 9.38 -4.48
N LEU A 12 10.64 9.61 -3.35
CA LEU A 12 10.20 9.12 -2.04
C LEU A 12 8.87 9.76 -1.62
N PHE A 13 8.67 11.05 -1.92
CA PHE A 13 7.43 11.75 -1.68
C PHE A 13 6.29 11.12 -2.47
N PHE A 14 6.46 10.92 -3.79
CA PHE A 14 5.44 10.28 -4.62
C PHE A 14 5.16 8.85 -4.18
N ALA A 15 6.20 8.05 -3.87
CA ALA A 15 6.02 6.71 -3.35
C ALA A 15 5.18 6.72 -2.05
N ARG A 16 5.47 7.65 -1.14
CA ARG A 16 4.71 7.79 0.11
C ARG A 16 3.29 8.30 -0.12
N PHE A 17 3.11 9.22 -1.05
CA PHE A 17 1.82 9.77 -1.44
C PHE A 17 0.91 8.67 -2.02
N THR A 18 1.42 7.86 -2.95
CA THR A 18 0.68 6.74 -3.54
C THR A 18 0.26 5.71 -2.49
N MET A 19 1.12 5.43 -1.51
CA MET A 19 0.78 4.54 -0.40
C MET A 19 -0.38 5.06 0.45
N ALA A 20 -0.34 6.35 0.82
CA ALA A 20 -1.42 6.96 1.58
C ALA A 20 -2.73 6.99 0.79
N PHE A 21 -2.66 7.30 -0.52
CA PHE A 21 -3.81 7.35 -1.40
C PHE A 21 -4.52 5.99 -1.47
N GLN A 22 -3.79 4.89 -1.71
CA GLN A 22 -4.37 3.54 -1.76
C GLN A 22 -5.12 3.18 -0.47
N PHE A 23 -4.58 3.55 0.69
CA PHE A 23 -5.19 3.26 1.98
C PHE A 23 -6.45 4.11 2.23
N GLN A 24 -6.43 5.38 1.83
CA GLN A 24 -7.56 6.30 1.99
C GLN A 24 -8.70 6.03 1.00
N SER A 25 -8.40 5.52 -0.19
CA SER A 25 -9.40 5.14 -1.20
C SER A 25 -10.39 4.09 -0.69
N ILE A 26 -9.94 3.11 0.11
CA ILE A 26 -10.83 2.08 0.70
C ILE A 26 -11.89 2.72 1.60
N GLY A 27 -11.49 3.69 2.43
CA GLY A 27 -12.42 4.42 3.28
C GLY A 27 -13.43 5.24 2.48
N ALA A 28 -12.98 5.92 1.42
CA ALA A 28 -13.86 6.71 0.55
C ALA A 28 -14.85 5.85 -0.26
N LEU A 29 -14.44 4.66 -0.69
CA LEU A 29 -15.27 3.72 -1.45
C LEU A 29 -16.15 2.84 -0.56
N SER A 30 -15.95 2.86 0.76
CA SER A 30 -16.71 2.01 1.70
C SER A 30 -18.23 2.11 1.57
N PRO A 31 -18.87 3.30 1.41
CA PRO A 31 -20.32 3.37 1.27
C PRO A 31 -20.82 2.77 -0.05
N LEU A 32 -20.04 2.92 -1.13
CA LEU A 32 -20.34 2.37 -2.45
C LEU A 32 -20.27 0.84 -2.45
N ILE A 33 -19.29 0.27 -1.73
CA ILE A 33 -19.12 -1.19 -1.59
C ILE A 33 -20.29 -1.77 -0.78
N ILE A 34 -20.70 -1.11 0.30
CA ILE A 34 -21.85 -1.50 1.13
C ILE A 34 -23.13 -1.54 0.29
N GLU A 35 -23.36 -0.50 -0.53
CA GLU A 35 -24.54 -0.40 -1.39
C GLU A 35 -24.55 -1.48 -2.50
N THR A 36 -23.38 -1.78 -3.09
CA THR A 36 -23.27 -2.71 -4.23
C THR A 36 -23.30 -4.17 -3.80
N TYR A 37 -22.71 -4.51 -2.65
CA TYR A 37 -22.52 -5.89 -2.20
C TYR A 37 -23.43 -6.30 -1.04
N THR A 38 -24.36 -5.43 -0.60
CA THR A 38 -25.17 -5.64 0.63
C THR A 38 -24.31 -5.99 1.86
N ALA A 39 -23.08 -5.49 1.89
CA ALA A 39 -22.12 -5.72 2.97
C ALA A 39 -22.38 -4.72 4.12
N ASP A 40 -22.02 -5.08 5.35
CA ASP A 40 -22.12 -4.16 6.49
C ASP A 40 -20.78 -3.44 6.75
N PHE A 41 -20.81 -2.33 7.50
CA PHE A 41 -19.59 -1.67 7.97
C PHE A 41 -18.65 -2.62 8.74
N SER A 42 -19.22 -3.64 9.39
CA SER A 42 -18.47 -4.70 10.09
C SER A 42 -17.58 -5.53 9.15
N ASP A 43 -18.06 -5.83 7.93
CA ASP A 43 -17.31 -6.62 6.94
C ASP A 43 -16.13 -5.83 6.39
N ILE A 44 -16.31 -4.53 6.15
CA ILE A 44 -15.23 -3.63 5.75
C ILE A 44 -14.17 -3.53 6.85
N GLY A 45 -14.60 -3.41 8.11
CA GLY A 45 -13.69 -3.42 9.27
C GLY A 45 -12.89 -4.73 9.35
N LEU A 46 -13.52 -5.87 9.08
CA LEU A 46 -12.86 -7.18 9.04
C LEU A 46 -11.84 -7.25 7.90
N LEU A 47 -12.20 -6.81 6.69
CA LEU A 47 -11.29 -6.79 5.53
C LEU A 47 -10.07 -5.89 5.78
N VAL A 48 -10.28 -4.71 6.36
CA VAL A 48 -9.19 -3.80 6.75
C VAL A 48 -8.31 -4.44 7.83
N GLY A 49 -8.93 -5.07 8.84
CA GLY A 49 -8.21 -5.80 9.89
C GLY A 49 -7.37 -6.95 9.35
N LEU A 50 -7.92 -7.72 8.42
CA LEU A 50 -7.24 -8.83 7.75
C LEU A 50 -6.09 -8.33 6.86
N TYR A 51 -6.24 -7.18 6.22
CA TYR A 51 -5.18 -6.51 5.47
C TYR A 51 -4.02 -6.04 6.38
N LEU A 52 -4.34 -5.52 7.58
CA LEU A 52 -3.31 -5.05 8.53
C LEU A 52 -2.60 -6.18 9.27
N ALA A 53 -3.30 -7.27 9.56
CA ALA A 53 -2.79 -8.39 10.36
C ALA A 53 -1.42 -8.92 9.91
N PRO A 54 -1.20 -9.30 8.63
CA PRO A 54 0.12 -9.73 8.17
C PRO A 54 1.13 -8.57 8.14
N GLY A 55 0.67 -7.34 7.92
CA GLY A 55 1.51 -6.14 7.95
C GLY A 55 2.23 -5.96 9.28
N VAL A 56 1.58 -6.25 10.41
CA VAL A 56 2.19 -6.15 11.76
C VAL A 56 3.32 -7.17 11.93
N VAL A 57 3.13 -8.40 11.46
CA VAL A 57 4.15 -9.46 11.55
C VAL A 57 5.35 -9.12 10.68
N ILE A 58 5.11 -8.55 9.49
CA ILE A 58 6.15 -8.20 8.52
C ILE A 58 6.87 -6.89 8.90
N ALA A 59 6.23 -5.99 9.65
CA ALA A 59 6.84 -4.72 10.08
C ALA A 59 8.10 -4.93 10.95
N ILE A 60 8.12 -6.00 11.76
CA ILE A 60 9.25 -6.33 12.65
C ILE A 60 10.52 -6.69 11.86
N PRO A 61 10.52 -7.69 10.96
CA PRO A 61 11.69 -7.98 10.13
C PRO A 61 11.91 -6.94 9.03
N GLY A 62 10.90 -6.14 8.66
CA GLY A 62 10.98 -5.20 7.55
C GLY A 62 12.13 -4.19 7.68
N SER A 63 12.38 -3.70 8.90
CA SER A 63 13.52 -2.82 9.19
C SER A 63 14.87 -3.53 9.05
N ALA A 64 14.97 -4.79 9.52
CA ALA A 64 16.18 -5.59 9.38
C ALA A 64 16.48 -5.98 7.92
N ILE A 65 15.44 -6.25 7.13
CA ILE A 65 15.56 -6.56 5.69
C ILE A 65 16.10 -5.35 4.91
N ALA A 66 15.63 -4.13 5.22
CA ALA A 66 16.13 -2.90 4.60
C ALA A 66 17.64 -2.69 4.87
N VAL A 67 18.09 -2.94 6.09
CA VAL A 67 19.51 -2.84 6.47
C VAL A 67 20.36 -3.92 5.77
N ARG A 68 19.84 -5.14 5.59
CA ARG A 68 20.61 -6.26 5.00
C ARG A 68 20.66 -6.24 3.48
N PHE A 69 19.61 -5.80 2.80
CA PHE A 69 19.50 -5.82 1.32
C PHE A 69 19.69 -4.45 0.67
N GLY A 70 19.71 -3.38 1.47
CA GLY A 70 19.87 -2.00 1.04
C GLY A 70 18.53 -1.33 0.75
N ASP A 71 18.35 -0.12 1.30
CA ASP A 71 17.10 0.65 1.26
C ASP A 71 16.50 0.76 -0.15
N LYS A 72 17.35 1.06 -1.15
CA LYS A 72 16.90 1.28 -2.53
C LYS A 72 16.23 0.05 -3.14
N ARG A 73 16.73 -1.16 -2.86
CA ARG A 73 16.19 -2.41 -3.43
C ARG A 73 14.87 -2.79 -2.76
N VAL A 74 14.81 -2.62 -1.44
CA VAL A 74 13.59 -2.92 -0.66
C VAL A 74 12.46 -1.96 -1.00
N VAL A 75 12.75 -0.66 -1.15
CA VAL A 75 11.76 0.33 -1.60
C VAL A 75 11.28 0.02 -3.03
N ALA A 76 12.19 -0.32 -3.95
CA ALA A 76 11.81 -0.69 -5.31
C ALA A 76 10.93 -1.95 -5.35
N LEU A 77 11.28 -3.00 -4.58
CA LEU A 77 10.46 -4.20 -4.45
C LEU A 77 9.06 -3.87 -3.92
N GLY A 78 8.99 -3.04 -2.87
CA GLY A 78 7.72 -2.55 -2.31
C GLY A 78 6.86 -1.82 -3.34
N MET A 79 7.46 -0.94 -4.14
CA MET A 79 6.74 -0.24 -5.22
C MET A 79 6.21 -1.21 -6.29
N VAL A 80 6.99 -2.22 -6.69
CA VAL A 80 6.53 -3.23 -7.65
C VAL A 80 5.38 -4.05 -7.08
N MET A 81 5.46 -4.46 -5.81
CA MET A 81 4.37 -5.15 -5.11
C MET A 81 3.11 -4.29 -5.01
N MET A 82 3.23 -3.00 -4.71
CA MET A 82 2.09 -2.07 -4.70
C MET A 82 1.44 -1.95 -6.09
N LEU A 83 2.25 -1.91 -7.15
CA LEU A 83 1.76 -1.83 -8.52
C LEU A 83 1.05 -3.13 -8.93
N ALA A 84 1.57 -4.29 -8.52
CA ALA A 84 0.92 -5.57 -8.70
C ALA A 84 -0.43 -5.66 -7.95
N GLY A 85 -0.50 -5.16 -6.72
CA GLY A 85 -1.74 -5.09 -5.94
C GLY A 85 -2.81 -4.24 -6.64
N GLY A 86 -2.45 -3.05 -7.13
CA GLY A 86 -3.35 -2.20 -7.91
C GLY A 86 -3.79 -2.87 -9.22
N ALA A 87 -2.88 -3.52 -9.95
CA ALA A 87 -3.23 -4.25 -11.17
C ALA A 87 -4.20 -5.41 -10.90
N LEU A 88 -3.99 -6.16 -9.81
CA LEU A 88 -4.92 -7.22 -9.40
C LEU A 88 -6.32 -6.69 -9.13
N THR A 89 -6.47 -5.52 -8.50
CA THR A 89 -7.82 -4.94 -8.29
C THR A 89 -8.55 -4.61 -9.59
N THR A 90 -7.83 -4.29 -10.68
CA THR A 90 -8.46 -4.08 -12.00
C THR A 90 -8.93 -5.37 -12.66
N LEU A 91 -8.32 -6.50 -12.33
CA LEU A 91 -8.67 -7.81 -12.89
C LEU A 91 -9.91 -8.43 -12.23
N VAL A 92 -10.34 -7.92 -11.08
CA VAL A 92 -11.51 -8.42 -10.32
C VAL A 92 -12.82 -7.78 -10.81
N THR A 93 -12.80 -6.98 -11.88
CA THR A 93 -13.97 -6.22 -12.36
C THR A 93 -14.96 -7.04 -13.23
N ASP A 94 -15.14 -8.34 -12.95
CA ASP A 94 -16.18 -9.18 -13.58
C ASP A 94 -17.28 -9.56 -12.57
#